data_AF-A0AAJ2BCJ6-F1
#
_entry.id   AF-A0AAJ2BCJ6-F1
#
_cell.length_a   1.000
_cell.length_b   1.000
_cell.length_c   1.000
_cell.angle_alpha   90.00
_cell.angle_beta   90.00
_cell.angle_gamma   90.00
#
_symmetry.space_group_name_H-M   'P 1'
#
loop_
_entity.id
_entity.type
_entity.pdbx_description
1 polymer ?
#
loop_
_entity_poly.entity_id
_entity_poly.type
_entity_poly.pdbx_seq_one_letter_code
_entity_poly.pdbx_strand_id
1 'polypeptide(L)'
;MKRLILSSIMVLAANSAFAECGMNASRCFKKDGSTYELEQNLGGGYSVTRDGNSEGRLSQNLSGSWTLTRPDGTTETFDRKPSSIPKY
;
A
#
# COMPACT_ATOMS: atom_id res chain seq x y z
N MET A 1 -55.16 7.26 -3.71
CA MET A 1 -53.91 6.82 -4.39
C MET A 1 -52.83 7.85 -4.04
N LYS A 2 -51.87 7.53 -3.15
CA LYS A 2 -50.46 7.18 -3.46
C LYS A 2 -49.73 8.36 -4.16
N ARG A 3 -48.65 8.99 -3.67
CA ARG A 3 -47.45 8.47 -2.96
C ARG A 3 -46.72 9.60 -2.21
N LEU A 4 -46.14 9.27 -1.04
CA LEU A 4 -45.10 10.02 -0.34
C LEU A 4 -43.81 10.03 -1.18
N ILE A 5 -43.12 11.17 -1.27
CA ILE A 5 -41.75 11.24 -1.78
C ILE A 5 -40.89 11.91 -0.70
N LEU A 6 -40.30 11.08 0.17
CA LEU A 6 -39.21 11.47 1.05
C LEU A 6 -37.92 11.49 0.22
N SER A 7 -37.40 12.68 -0.06
CA SER A 7 -36.07 12.84 -0.65
C SER A 7 -35.02 12.49 0.40
N SER A 8 -34.50 11.27 0.30
CA SER A 8 -33.38 10.79 1.12
C SER A 8 -32.10 11.47 0.62
N ILE A 9 -31.57 12.41 1.41
CA ILE A 9 -30.24 12.99 1.17
C ILE A 9 -29.23 11.90 1.46
N MET A 10 -28.79 11.22 0.40
CA MET A 10 -27.71 10.27 0.45
C MET A 10 -26.41 11.08 0.63
N VAL A 11 -25.93 11.16 1.87
CA VAL A 11 -24.57 11.65 2.15
C VAL A 11 -23.63 10.63 1.53
N LEU A 12 -23.08 10.94 0.35
CA LEU A 12 -21.93 10.23 -0.16
C LEU A 12 -20.76 10.54 0.78
N ALA A 13 -20.60 9.72 1.81
CA ALA A 13 -19.28 9.50 2.37
C ALA A 13 -18.43 9.03 1.20
N ALA A 14 -17.61 9.93 0.66
CA ALA A 14 -16.51 9.58 -0.22
C ALA A 14 -15.58 8.71 0.62
N ASN A 15 -15.90 7.42 0.70
CA ASN A 15 -14.93 6.40 0.97
C ASN A 15 -13.95 6.55 -0.18
N SER A 16 -12.88 7.30 0.05
CA SER A 16 -11.68 7.17 -0.73
C SER A 16 -11.39 5.67 -0.72
N ALA A 17 -11.74 5.02 -1.83
CA ALA A 17 -11.29 3.69 -2.14
C ALA A 17 -9.79 3.83 -2.30
N PHE A 18 -9.10 3.87 -1.16
CA PHE A 18 -7.67 3.77 -1.10
C PHE A 18 -7.39 2.38 -1.63
N ALA A 19 -6.55 2.28 -2.64
CA ALA A 19 -5.81 1.05 -2.83
C ALA A 19 -4.94 0.90 -1.57
N GLU A 20 -5.53 0.31 -0.52
CA GLU A 20 -4.77 -0.36 0.52
C GLU A 20 -4.00 -1.43 -0.22
N CYS A 21 -2.78 -1.07 -0.62
CA CYS A 21 -1.82 -1.98 -1.17
C CYS A 21 -1.30 -2.88 -0.07
N GLY A 22 -2.21 -3.66 0.49
CA GLY A 22 -1.86 -4.75 1.39
C GLY A 22 -0.74 -5.51 0.69
N MET A 23 0.39 -5.63 1.36
CA MET A 23 1.58 -6.29 0.81
C MET A 23 1.40 -7.80 0.58
N ASN A 24 0.17 -8.25 0.43
CA ASN A 24 -0.24 -9.56 -0.02
C ASN A 24 -0.51 -9.59 -1.54
N ALA A 25 -0.64 -8.42 -2.18
CA ALA A 25 -0.80 -8.32 -3.62
C ALA A 25 0.56 -8.12 -4.31
N SER A 26 0.86 -8.95 -5.32
CA SER A 26 2.09 -8.86 -6.10
C SER A 26 2.23 -7.55 -6.90
N ARG A 27 1.10 -6.92 -7.25
CA ARG A 27 1.04 -5.66 -8.02
C ARG A 27 -0.11 -4.79 -7.52
N CYS A 28 0.12 -3.49 -7.51
CA CYS A 28 -0.73 -2.55 -6.82
C CYS A 28 -0.72 -1.16 -7.49
N PHE A 29 -1.88 -0.49 -7.59
CA PHE A 29 -2.00 0.76 -8.36
C PHE A 29 -2.33 1.96 -7.46
N LYS A 30 -1.60 3.06 -7.61
CA LYS A 30 -1.89 4.36 -6.98
C LYS A 30 -2.71 5.25 -7.93
N LYS A 31 -3.46 6.20 -7.35
CA LYS A 31 -4.33 7.15 -8.05
C LYS A 31 -3.59 8.08 -9.04
N ASP A 32 -2.30 8.30 -8.82
CA ASP A 32 -1.42 9.07 -9.72
C ASP A 32 -0.98 8.27 -10.95
N GLY A 33 -1.46 7.03 -11.12
CA GLY A 33 -1.10 6.14 -12.23
C GLY A 33 0.13 5.28 -11.95
N SER A 34 0.82 5.48 -10.82
CA SER A 34 1.98 4.67 -10.47
C SER A 34 1.59 3.27 -10.02
N THR A 35 2.36 2.28 -10.46
CA THR A 35 2.22 0.88 -10.09
C THR A 35 3.33 0.48 -9.15
N TYR A 36 2.98 -0.01 -7.95
CA TYR A 36 3.91 -0.63 -7.02
C TYR A 36 3.84 -2.14 -7.13
N GLU A 37 4.99 -2.79 -7.18
CA GLU A 37 5.14 -4.24 -7.25
C GLU A 37 5.97 -4.72 -6.05
N LEU A 38 5.54 -5.85 -5.50
CA LEU A 38 6.18 -6.50 -4.37
C LEU A 38 6.55 -7.91 -4.80
N GLU A 39 7.84 -8.16 -4.96
CA GLU A 39 8.37 -9.47 -5.29
C GLU A 39 8.99 -10.10 -4.05
N GLN A 40 8.42 -11.22 -3.60
CA GLN A 40 8.96 -11.93 -2.45
C GLN A 40 10.31 -12.58 -2.81
N ASN A 41 11.34 -12.25 -2.06
CA ASN A 41 12.67 -12.83 -2.19
C ASN A 41 12.79 -14.11 -1.36
N LEU A 42 13.67 -15.02 -1.80
CA LEU A 42 14.13 -16.14 -0.98
C LEU A 42 14.75 -15.59 0.31
N GLY A 43 14.19 -15.95 1.46
CA GLY A 43 14.57 -15.40 2.77
C GLY A 43 13.52 -14.52 3.45
N GLY A 44 12.33 -14.34 2.85
CA GLY A 44 11.17 -13.75 3.54
C GLY A 44 11.05 -12.22 3.44
N GLY A 45 11.96 -11.56 2.72
CA GLY A 45 11.85 -10.15 2.35
C GLY A 45 11.11 -9.93 1.03
N TYR A 46 10.90 -8.68 0.67
CA TYR A 46 10.24 -8.24 -0.56
C TYR A 46 11.11 -7.19 -1.27
N SER A 47 11.27 -7.30 -2.57
CA SER A 47 11.75 -6.22 -3.43
C SER A 47 10.56 -5.30 -3.71
N VAL A 48 10.77 -4.00 -3.59
CA VAL A 48 9.76 -2.98 -3.86
C VAL A 48 10.13 -2.29 -5.17
N THR A 49 9.23 -2.32 -6.13
CA THR A 49 9.42 -1.68 -7.43
C THR A 49 8.28 -0.70 -7.68
N ARG A 50 8.55 0.48 -8.26
CA ARG A 50 7.55 1.44 -8.71
C ARG A 50 7.76 1.76 -10.18
N ASP A 51 6.75 1.49 -10.99
CA ASP A 51 6.77 1.75 -12.44
C ASP A 51 8.03 1.15 -13.11
N GLY A 52 8.44 -0.05 -12.66
CA GLY A 52 9.65 -0.74 -13.12
C GLY A 52 10.98 -0.31 -12.48
N ASN A 53 10.98 0.72 -11.61
CA ASN A 53 12.17 1.19 -10.91
C ASN A 53 12.26 0.64 -9.48
N SER A 54 13.44 0.24 -9.03
CA SER A 54 13.65 -0.21 -7.66
C SER A 54 13.45 0.94 -6.66
N GLU A 55 12.51 0.77 -5.73
CA GLU A 55 12.24 1.69 -4.60
C GLU A 55 12.83 1.17 -3.29
N GLY A 56 13.42 -0.02 -3.31
CA GLY A 56 14.12 -0.60 -2.17
C GLY A 56 13.72 -2.03 -1.83
N ARG A 57 13.99 -2.42 -0.60
CA ARG A 57 13.74 -3.75 -0.06
C ARG A 57 13.06 -3.66 1.29
N LEU A 58 12.02 -4.46 1.47
CA LEU A 58 11.31 -4.58 2.73
C LEU A 58 11.60 -5.95 3.36
N SER A 59 12.11 -5.98 4.58
CA SER A 59 12.38 -7.22 5.32
C SER A 59 11.65 -7.23 6.66
N GLN A 60 11.32 -8.43 7.14
CA GLN A 60 10.85 -8.60 8.51
C GLN A 60 12.04 -8.87 9.44
N ASN A 61 12.09 -8.16 10.57
CA ASN A 61 13.05 -8.36 11.63
C ASN A 61 12.60 -9.49 12.57
N LEU A 62 13.54 -10.05 13.32
CA LEU A 62 13.26 -11.10 14.32
C LEU A 62 12.28 -10.65 15.42
N SER A 63 12.22 -9.34 15.70
CA SER A 63 11.26 -8.74 16.63
C SER A 63 9.83 -8.65 16.08
N GLY A 64 9.61 -9.03 14.82
CA GLY A 64 8.33 -8.93 14.13
C GLY A 64 8.08 -7.61 13.40
N SER A 65 8.88 -6.58 13.68
CA SER A 65 8.86 -5.31 12.94
C SER A 65 9.34 -5.48 11.50
N TRP A 66 9.07 -4.50 10.66
CA TRP A 66 9.44 -4.50 9.25
C TRP A 66 10.34 -3.31 8.96
N THR A 67 11.40 -3.52 8.19
CA THR A 67 12.31 -2.45 7.78
C THR A 67 12.29 -2.32 6.26
N LEU A 68 12.05 -1.10 5.77
CA LEU A 68 12.26 -0.72 4.39
C LEU A 68 13.65 -0.09 4.27
N THR A 69 14.52 -0.70 3.46
CA THR A 69 15.80 -0.13 3.04
C THR A 69 15.67 0.42 1.65
N ARG A 70 15.89 1.72 1.50
CA ARG A 70 15.77 2.43 0.22
C ARG A 70 17.08 2.39 -0.58
N PRO A 71 17.05 2.71 -1.89
CA PRO A 71 18.24 2.69 -2.75
C PRO A 71 19.34 3.66 -2.30
N ASP A 72 18.97 4.75 -1.63
CA ASP A 72 19.88 5.75 -1.06
C ASP A 72 20.51 5.33 0.29
N GLY A 73 20.17 4.14 0.79
CA GLY A 73 20.63 3.61 2.07
C GLY A 73 19.81 4.08 3.28
N THR A 74 18.79 4.93 3.08
CA THR A 74 17.88 5.30 4.17
C THR A 74 17.03 4.10 4.59
N THR A 75 16.69 4.08 5.88
CA THR A 75 15.86 3.01 6.44
C THR A 75 14.66 3.57 7.19
N GLU A 76 13.53 2.91 7.02
CA GLU A 76 12.31 3.16 7.79
C GLU A 76 11.87 1.86 8.44
N THR A 77 11.51 1.93 9.72
CA THR A 77 11.03 0.78 10.48
C THR A 77 9.56 0.96 10.83
N PHE A 78 8.80 -0.12 10.70
CA PHE A 78 7.37 -0.19 10.94
C PHE A 78 7.09 -1.30 11.93
N ASP A 79 6.24 -1.06 12.93
CA ASP A 79 5.92 -2.08 13.94
C ASP A 79 5.19 -3.31 13.34
N ARG A 80 4.58 -3.14 12.17
CA ARG A 80 3.87 -4.17 11.43
C ARG A 80 4.13 -4.04 9.93
N LYS A 81 3.81 -5.09 9.17
CA LYS A 81 3.92 -5.07 7.70
C LYS A 81 3.13 -3.87 7.16
N PRO A 82 3.76 -2.91 6.46
CA PRO A 82 3.03 -1.75 5.97
C PRO A 82 1.97 -2.19 4.94
N SER A 83 0.89 -1.44 4.79
CA SER A 83 -0.09 -1.62 3.70
C SER A 83 0.17 -0.67 2.54
N SER A 84 1.26 0.09 2.60
CA SER A 84 1.73 0.97 1.54
C SER A 84 3.15 1.40 1.84
N ILE A 85 3.95 1.64 0.79
CA ILE A 85 5.27 2.24 0.93
C ILE A 85 5.11 3.77 0.99
N PRO A 86 5.56 4.43 2.09
CA PRO A 86 5.52 5.88 2.21
C PRO A 86 6.26 6.55 1.05
N LYS A 87 5.69 7.63 0.51
CA LYS A 87 6.41 8.51 -0.40
C LYS A 87 7.40 9.34 0.42
N TYR A 88 8.53 9.69 -0.19
CA TYR A 88 9.38 10.78 0.28
C TYR A 88 8.59 12.09 0.37
#